data_AF-A0A6V7Y0Z6-F1
#
_entry.id   AF-A0A6V7Y0Z6-F1
#
_cell.length_a   1.000
_cell.length_b   1.000
_cell.length_c   1.000
_cell.angle_alpha   90.00
_cell.angle_beta   90.00
_cell.angle_gamma   90.00
#
_symmetry.space_group_name_H-M   'P 1'
#
loop_
_entity.id
_entity.type
_entity.pdbx_description
1 polymer ?
#
loop_
_entity_poly.entity_id
_entity_poly.type
_entity_poly.pdbx_seq_one_letter_code
_entity_poly.pdbx_strand_id
1 'polypeptide(L)'
;MLIQFSLGIMGLFICLGYAFRLLSHLDERRCITFALSVMLTFFLLTYPWPFLTSQMPLPTFANETLANSTVVQTVLTQGCSPQKYDWCLTTPAINVYVYHAALVFTMGFVMPVGNINLDVLYSRLLGPIKQGTMQGVFVAVSDMVGFAGPVIVTSVYQWGGPKPVWAAIIALIGSGIAFWVYCYHRLVPKYRTVQAIDKDKKKHLS
;
A
#
# COMPACT_ATOMS: atom_id res chain seq x y z
N MET A 1 10.32 14.69 -4.80
CA MET A 1 11.19 14.79 -3.60
C MET A 1 10.41 15.07 -2.32
N LEU A 2 9.57 16.12 -2.24
CA LEU A 2 8.78 16.41 -1.03
C LEU A 2 7.97 15.23 -0.49
N ILE A 3 7.29 14.49 -1.38
CA ILE A 3 6.50 13.30 -1.01
C ILE A 3 7.34 12.24 -0.29
N GLN A 4 8.55 11.97 -0.78
CA GLN A 4 9.43 10.93 -0.21
C GLN A 4 9.92 11.34 1.18
N PHE A 5 10.22 12.63 1.39
CA PHE A 5 10.57 13.14 2.72
C PHE A 5 9.40 13.02 3.70
N SER A 6 8.18 13.39 3.30
CA SER A 6 6.99 13.28 4.16
C SER A 6 6.72 11.83 4.57
N LEU A 7 6.86 10.88 3.64
CA LEU A 7 6.72 9.45 3.92
C LEU A 7 7.78 8.96 4.91
N GLY A 8 9.05 9.34 4.71
CA GLY A 8 10.14 8.96 5.60
C GLY A 8 9.96 9.48 7.03
N ILE A 9 9.55 10.76 7.18
CA ILE A 9 9.32 11.38 8.48
C ILE A 9 8.16 10.67 9.21
N MET A 10 7.02 10.46 8.54
CA MET A 10 5.87 9.78 9.15
C MET A 10 6.19 8.33 9.53
N GLY A 11 6.92 7.61 8.67
CA GLY A 11 7.39 6.26 8.97
C GLY A 11 8.30 6.22 10.21
N LEU A 12 9.25 7.15 10.33
CA LEU A 12 10.13 7.25 11.50
C LEU A 12 9.35 7.46 12.80
N PHE A 13 8.37 8.37 12.82
CA PHE A 13 7.55 8.61 14.00
C PHE A 13 6.83 7.36 14.49
N ILE A 14 6.38 6.49 13.59
CA ILE A 14 5.66 5.27 13.94
C ILE A 14 6.62 4.19 14.42
N CYS A 15 7.77 4.04 13.75
CA CYS A 15 8.82 3.15 14.21
C CYS A 15 9.26 3.51 15.63
N LEU A 16 9.42 4.81 15.91
CA LEU A 16 9.70 5.30 17.27
C LEU A 16 8.53 5.00 18.21
N GLY A 17 7.29 5.25 17.81
CA GLY A 17 6.11 4.92 18.62
C GLY A 17 6.00 3.43 18.99
N TYR A 18 6.38 2.54 18.07
CA TYR A 18 6.48 1.10 18.34
C TYR A 18 7.69 0.76 19.23
N ALA A 19 8.84 1.38 19.01
CA ALA A 19 10.05 1.18 19.82
C ALA A 19 9.84 1.61 21.28
N PHE A 20 9.13 2.72 21.51
CA PHE A 20 8.72 3.20 22.83
C PHE A 20 7.49 2.47 23.40
N ARG A 21 7.07 1.36 22.78
CA ARG A 21 5.94 0.52 23.20
C ARG A 21 4.57 1.20 23.26
N LEU A 22 4.44 2.44 22.75
CA LEU A 22 3.17 3.18 22.78
C LEU A 22 2.06 2.50 21.96
N LEU A 23 2.43 1.90 20.83
CA LEU A 23 1.52 1.11 19.98
C LEU A 23 1.53 -0.40 20.28
N SER A 24 2.34 -0.85 21.25
CA SER A 24 2.50 -2.29 21.55
C SER A 24 1.29 -2.92 22.27
N HIS A 25 0.40 -2.09 22.82
CA HIS A 25 -0.80 -2.52 23.52
C HIS A 25 -1.98 -2.83 22.59
N LEU A 26 -1.86 -2.53 21.29
CA LEU A 26 -2.92 -2.76 20.33
C LEU A 26 -3.00 -4.23 19.91
N ASP A 27 -4.20 -4.80 19.85
CA ASP A 27 -4.41 -6.17 19.34
C ASP A 27 -3.96 -6.25 17.87
N GLU A 28 -3.04 -7.17 17.57
CA GLU A 28 -2.40 -7.26 16.25
C GLU A 28 -3.45 -7.47 15.15
N ARG A 29 -4.49 -8.27 15.40
CA ARG A 29 -5.57 -8.53 14.44
C ARG A 29 -6.42 -7.31 14.14
N ARG A 30 -6.68 -6.48 15.15
CA ARG A 30 -7.47 -5.24 14.98
C ARG A 30 -6.67 -4.25 14.14
N CYS A 31 -5.37 -4.13 14.40
CA CYS A 31 -4.47 -3.31 13.58
C CYS A 31 -4.41 -3.76 12.13
N ILE A 32 -4.28 -5.06 11.85
CA ILE A 32 -4.25 -5.59 10.48
C ILE A 32 -5.59 -5.35 9.77
N THR A 33 -6.72 -5.58 10.46
CA THR A 33 -8.05 -5.35 9.89
C THR A 33 -8.27 -3.87 9.58
N PHE A 34 -7.87 -2.98 10.50
CA PHE A 34 -7.85 -1.54 10.27
C PHE A 34 -6.99 -1.19 9.06
N ALA A 35 -5.77 -1.72 8.97
CA ALA A 35 -4.85 -1.42 7.89
C ALA A 35 -5.40 -1.83 6.51
N LEU A 36 -5.96 -3.03 6.40
CA LEU A 36 -6.58 -3.51 5.18
C LEU A 36 -7.80 -2.66 4.78
N SER A 37 -8.64 -2.28 5.75
CA SER A 37 -9.84 -1.46 5.49
C SER A 37 -9.50 -0.06 4.98
N VAL A 38 -8.47 0.58 5.56
CA VAL A 38 -8.02 1.90 5.13
C VAL A 38 -7.31 1.81 3.78
N MET A 39 -6.53 0.77 3.53
CA MET A 39 -5.90 0.53 2.23
C MET A 39 -6.94 0.39 1.12
N LEU A 40 -8.00 -0.40 1.34
CA LEU A 40 -9.11 -0.52 0.39
C LEU A 40 -9.80 0.83 0.14
N THR A 41 -10.05 1.58 1.22
CA THR A 41 -10.67 2.90 1.14
C THR A 41 -9.81 3.88 0.35
N PHE A 42 -8.49 3.86 0.53
CA PHE A 42 -7.56 4.67 -0.26
C PHE A 42 -7.67 4.39 -1.77
N PHE A 43 -7.67 3.12 -2.18
CA PHE A 43 -7.80 2.77 -3.60
C PHE A 43 -9.19 3.10 -4.16
N LEU A 44 -10.25 3.00 -3.36
CA LEU A 44 -11.60 3.41 -3.78
C LEU A 44 -11.74 4.93 -3.91
N LEU A 45 -11.14 5.69 -2.98
CA LEU A 45 -11.14 7.16 -3.01
C LEU A 45 -10.30 7.71 -4.17
N THR A 46 -9.19 7.06 -4.48
CA THR A 46 -8.30 7.45 -5.58
C THR A 46 -8.70 6.84 -6.92
N TYR A 47 -9.78 6.06 -6.98
CA TYR A 47 -10.30 5.58 -8.24
C TYR A 47 -10.84 6.76 -9.07
N PRO A 48 -10.47 6.88 -10.36
CA PRO A 48 -10.94 7.96 -11.22
C PRO A 48 -12.40 7.70 -11.63
N TRP A 49 -13.32 7.97 -10.70
CA TRP A 49 -14.75 7.77 -10.89
C TRP A 49 -15.32 8.65 -12.01
N PRO A 50 -16.32 8.16 -12.75
CA PRO A 50 -16.89 8.88 -13.90
C PRO A 50 -17.61 10.18 -13.51
N PHE A 51 -17.89 10.42 -12.22
CA PHE A 51 -18.52 11.65 -11.75
C PHE A 51 -17.54 12.82 -11.54
N LEU A 52 -16.23 12.61 -11.64
CA LEU A 52 -15.25 13.70 -11.57
C LEU A 52 -15.19 14.44 -12.90
N THR A 53 -15.60 15.70 -12.91
CA THR A 53 -15.66 16.55 -14.12
C THR A 53 -14.30 17.14 -14.51
N SER A 54 -13.30 17.10 -13.62
CA SER A 54 -11.95 17.59 -13.88
C SER A 54 -11.22 16.67 -14.85
N GLN A 55 -10.76 17.19 -15.98
CA GLN A 55 -9.98 16.43 -16.97
C GLN A 55 -8.49 16.42 -16.62
N MET A 56 -7.77 15.36 -17.03
CA MET A 56 -6.32 15.26 -16.85
C MET A 56 -5.60 16.38 -17.61
N PRO A 57 -4.63 17.09 -16.99
CA PRO A 57 -3.87 18.11 -17.70
C PRO A 57 -3.11 17.47 -18.86
N LEU A 58 -3.39 17.97 -20.07
CA LEU A 58 -2.68 17.59 -21.29
C LEU A 58 -1.31 18.28 -21.30
N PRO A 59 -0.27 17.63 -21.85
CA PRO A 59 1.04 18.23 -22.01
C PRO A 59 0.92 19.34 -23.04
N THR A 60 1.24 20.56 -22.64
CA THR A 60 1.45 21.67 -23.56
C THR A 60 2.90 21.63 -24.04
N PHE A 61 3.06 21.63 -25.37
CA PHE A 61 4.35 21.69 -26.03
C PHE A 61 4.61 23.13 -26.48
N ALA A 62 5.79 23.68 -26.18
CA ALA A 62 6.29 24.85 -26.91
C ALA A 62 7.15 24.37 -28.07
N ASN A 63 6.91 24.97 -29.22
CA ASN A 63 7.78 24.83 -30.38
C ASN A 63 8.81 25.96 -30.28
N GLU A 64 9.98 25.66 -29.73
CA GLU A 64 11.13 26.56 -29.78
C GLU A 64 11.80 26.34 -31.15
N THR A 65 11.73 27.34 -32.04
CA THR A 65 12.47 27.32 -33.31
C THR A 65 13.92 27.70 -33.04
N LEU A 66 14.82 26.71 -33.04
CA LEU A 66 16.26 26.96 -32.99
C LEU A 66 16.71 27.50 -34.35
N ALA A 67 17.60 28.51 -34.37
CA ALA A 67 18.09 29.21 -35.57
C ALA A 67 18.76 28.31 -36.64
N ASN A 68 18.83 27.00 -36.43
CA ASN A 68 19.42 26.01 -37.31
C ASN A 68 18.40 24.99 -37.88
N SER A 69 17.13 25.37 -38.00
CA SER A 69 16.03 24.56 -38.59
C SER A 69 15.65 23.27 -37.85
N THR A 70 16.12 23.06 -36.62
CA THR A 70 15.63 22.00 -35.72
C THR A 70 14.58 22.57 -34.78
N VAL A 71 13.32 22.15 -34.95
CA VAL A 71 12.24 22.43 -33.99
C VAL A 71 12.46 21.53 -32.77
N VAL A 72 12.81 22.11 -31.63
CA VAL A 72 12.93 21.38 -30.36
C VAL A 72 11.61 21.51 -29.63
N GLN A 73 10.91 20.39 -29.48
CA GLN A 73 9.62 20.36 -28.80
C GLN A 73 9.87 20.24 -27.28
N THR A 74 9.77 21.36 -26.57
CA THR A 74 9.97 21.39 -25.11
C THR A 74 8.63 21.15 -24.41
N VAL A 75 8.61 20.17 -23.49
CA VAL A 75 7.42 19.86 -22.69
C VAL A 75 7.35 20.89 -21.56
N LEU A 76 6.46 21.88 -21.68
CA LEU A 76 6.27 22.95 -20.69
C LEU A 76 5.52 22.48 -19.45
N THR A 77 4.70 21.43 -19.58
CA THR A 77 3.88 20.93 -18.47
C THR A 77 3.81 19.42 -18.52
N GLN A 78 4.08 18.78 -17.38
CA GLN A 78 4.00 17.32 -17.25
C GLN A 78 2.53 16.89 -17.38
N GLY A 79 2.19 16.30 -18.51
CA GLY A 79 0.86 15.79 -18.82
C GLY A 79 0.95 14.49 -19.62
N CYS A 80 -0.18 13.79 -19.72
CA CYS A 80 -0.25 12.56 -20.50
C CYS A 80 -0.47 12.90 -22.00
N SER A 81 0.39 12.41 -22.89
CA SER A 81 0.25 12.68 -24.33
C SER A 81 -0.79 11.75 -24.95
N PRO A 82 -1.86 12.28 -25.58
CA PRO A 82 -2.87 11.46 -26.25
C PRO A 82 -2.32 10.73 -27.48
N GLN A 83 -1.16 11.13 -28.00
CA GLN A 83 -0.47 10.44 -29.10
C GLN A 83 0.19 9.12 -28.64
N LYS A 84 0.47 9.00 -27.34
CA LYS A 84 1.13 7.83 -26.75
C LYS A 84 0.14 6.93 -26.02
N TYR A 85 -0.95 7.49 -25.50
CA TYR A 85 -1.90 6.80 -24.65
C TYR A 85 -3.34 7.26 -24.93
N ASP A 86 -4.19 6.38 -25.44
CA ASP A 86 -5.58 6.72 -25.80
C ASP A 86 -6.47 6.97 -24.57
N TRP A 87 -6.15 6.34 -23.44
CA TRP A 87 -6.89 6.49 -22.19
C TRP A 87 -6.76 7.89 -21.57
N CYS A 88 -5.90 8.74 -22.11
CA CYS A 88 -5.66 10.10 -21.64
C CYS A 88 -6.91 10.98 -21.72
N LEU A 89 -7.69 10.82 -22.79
CA LEU A 89 -8.88 11.64 -23.07
C LEU A 89 -10.09 11.19 -22.23
N THR A 90 -10.08 9.96 -21.73
CA THR A 90 -11.24 9.33 -21.06
C THR A 90 -11.09 9.25 -19.54
N THR A 91 -9.95 9.65 -18.99
CA THR A 91 -9.64 9.51 -17.57
C THR A 91 -9.76 10.87 -16.86
N PRO A 92 -10.62 10.99 -15.84
CA PRO A 92 -10.72 12.22 -15.07
C PRO A 92 -9.52 12.41 -14.13
N ALA A 93 -9.12 13.67 -13.93
CA ALA A 93 -8.13 14.10 -12.96
C ALA A 93 -8.68 14.00 -11.53
N ILE A 94 -7.84 13.52 -10.63
CA ILE A 94 -8.08 13.49 -9.18
C ILE A 94 -7.43 14.73 -8.56
N ASN A 95 -8.04 15.27 -7.50
CA ASN A 95 -7.46 16.38 -6.75
C ASN A 95 -6.11 15.97 -6.13
N VAL A 96 -5.05 16.66 -6.55
CA VAL A 96 -3.67 16.38 -6.15
C VAL A 96 -3.47 16.47 -4.63
N TYR A 97 -4.12 17.42 -3.95
CA TYR A 97 -3.97 17.59 -2.50
C TYR A 97 -4.59 16.42 -1.72
N VAL A 98 -5.78 15.97 -2.13
CA VAL A 98 -6.48 14.85 -1.50
C VAL A 98 -5.70 13.55 -1.73
N TYR A 99 -5.27 13.32 -2.98
CA TYR A 99 -4.44 12.18 -3.33
C TYR A 99 -3.15 12.16 -2.51
N HIS A 100 -2.48 13.31 -2.39
CA HIS A 100 -1.22 13.42 -1.68
C HIS A 100 -1.38 13.16 -0.17
N ALA A 101 -2.37 13.77 0.48
CA ALA A 101 -2.65 13.56 1.89
C ALA A 101 -3.00 12.09 2.18
N ALA A 102 -3.86 11.49 1.36
CA ALA A 102 -4.27 10.10 1.50
C ALA A 102 -3.09 9.12 1.25
N LEU A 103 -2.21 9.45 0.31
CA LEU A 103 -1.00 8.68 0.03
C LEU A 103 -0.03 8.72 1.21
N VAL A 104 0.23 9.91 1.78
CA VAL A 104 1.12 10.07 2.95
C VAL A 104 0.57 9.33 4.16
N PHE A 105 -0.73 9.42 4.42
CA PHE A 105 -1.36 8.69 5.51
C PHE A 105 -1.30 7.17 5.29
N THR A 106 -1.63 6.68 4.10
CA THR A 106 -1.72 5.24 3.85
C THR A 106 -0.34 4.59 3.79
N MET A 107 0.57 5.14 2.99
CA MET A 107 1.92 4.58 2.83
C MET A 107 2.84 4.92 4.01
N GLY A 108 2.66 6.09 4.62
CA GLY A 108 3.47 6.53 5.75
C GLY A 108 3.00 5.97 7.09
N PHE A 109 1.69 5.82 7.29
CA PHE A 109 1.13 5.35 8.57
C PHE A 109 0.55 3.95 8.55
N VAL A 110 -0.40 3.73 7.66
CA VAL A 110 -1.20 2.51 7.68
C VAL A 110 -0.37 1.28 7.29
N MET A 111 0.47 1.41 6.27
CA MET A 111 1.29 0.31 5.75
C MET A 111 2.34 -0.17 6.77
N PRO A 112 3.14 0.68 7.43
CA PRO A 112 4.07 0.23 8.46
C PRO A 112 3.37 -0.45 9.65
N VAL A 113 2.27 0.13 10.14
CA VAL A 113 1.46 -0.47 11.21
C VAL A 113 0.96 -1.84 10.78
N GLY A 114 0.38 -1.97 9.58
CA GLY A 114 -0.11 -3.24 9.05
C GLY A 114 0.99 -4.30 8.96
N ASN A 115 2.14 -3.97 8.38
CA ASN A 115 3.26 -4.89 8.19
C ASN A 115 3.86 -5.37 9.52
N ILE A 116 4.12 -4.46 10.47
CA ILE A 116 4.66 -4.82 11.78
C ILE A 116 3.72 -5.79 12.51
N ASN A 117 2.42 -5.50 12.53
CA ASN A 117 1.45 -6.37 13.21
C ASN A 117 1.29 -7.71 12.48
N LEU A 118 1.39 -7.73 11.15
CA LEU A 118 1.35 -8.95 10.35
C LEU A 118 2.54 -9.86 10.68
N ASP A 119 3.77 -9.31 10.72
CA ASP A 119 4.98 -10.05 11.05
C ASP A 119 4.94 -10.61 12.49
N VAL A 120 4.47 -9.80 13.45
CA VAL A 120 4.28 -10.22 14.84
C VAL A 120 3.25 -11.34 14.94
N LEU A 121 2.10 -11.19 14.27
CA LEU A 121 1.05 -12.21 14.27
C LEU A 121 1.54 -13.52 13.63
N TYR A 122 2.22 -13.43 12.48
CA TYR A 122 2.76 -14.56 11.74
C TYR A 122 3.77 -15.34 12.60
N SER A 123 4.71 -14.63 13.21
CA SER A 123 5.71 -15.21 14.13
C SER A 123 5.05 -15.92 15.33
N ARG A 124 4.03 -15.30 15.93
CA ARG A 124 3.29 -15.90 17.06
C ARG A 124 2.43 -17.10 16.66
N LEU A 125 1.98 -17.17 15.42
CA LEU A 125 1.19 -18.29 14.90
C LEU A 125 2.06 -19.53 14.66
N LEU A 126 3.28 -19.33 14.14
CA LEU A 126 4.27 -20.38 13.89
C LEU A 126 4.84 -20.99 15.18
N GLY A 127 5.14 -20.15 16.17
CA GLY A 127 5.84 -20.58 17.38
C GLY A 127 7.32 -20.97 17.12
N PRO A 128 8.00 -21.59 18.10
CA PRO A 128 9.47 -21.66 18.14
C PRO A 128 10.12 -22.68 17.19
N ILE A 129 9.37 -23.64 16.63
CA ILE A 129 9.99 -24.84 16.03
C ILE A 129 10.41 -24.65 14.56
N LYS A 130 9.77 -23.75 13.80
CA LYS A 130 10.06 -23.53 12.35
C LYS A 130 9.91 -22.07 11.88
N GLN A 131 10.12 -21.11 12.78
CA GLN A 131 9.88 -19.69 12.48
C GLN A 131 10.78 -19.16 11.35
N GLY A 132 12.09 -19.48 11.38
CA GLY A 132 13.06 -18.95 10.43
C GLY A 132 12.80 -19.36 8.97
N THR A 133 12.56 -20.65 8.71
CA THR A 133 12.32 -21.14 7.34
C THR A 133 11.03 -20.58 6.75
N MET A 134 9.95 -20.56 7.54
CA MET A 134 8.64 -20.10 7.08
C MET A 134 8.62 -18.58 6.85
N GLN A 135 9.27 -17.82 7.74
CA GLN A 135 9.48 -16.39 7.54
C GLN A 135 10.38 -16.11 6.33
N GLY A 136 11.41 -16.91 6.09
CA GLY A 136 12.24 -16.84 4.88
C GLY A 136 11.42 -17.05 3.60
N VAL A 137 10.53 -18.04 3.56
CA VAL A 137 9.63 -18.27 2.42
C VAL A 137 8.68 -17.08 2.23
N PHE A 138 8.12 -16.55 3.32
CA PHE A 138 7.24 -15.37 3.26
C PHE A 138 7.94 -14.14 2.67
N VAL A 139 9.19 -13.88 3.08
CA VAL A 139 10.00 -12.78 2.54
C VAL A 139 10.34 -13.02 1.07
N ALA A 140 10.79 -14.23 0.70
CA ALA A 140 11.13 -14.56 -0.68
C ALA A 140 9.94 -14.37 -1.65
N VAL A 141 8.73 -14.75 -1.24
CA VAL A 141 7.51 -14.50 -2.03
C VAL A 141 7.21 -13.00 -2.13
N SER A 142 7.39 -12.25 -1.05
CA SER A 142 7.18 -10.80 -1.03
C SER A 142 8.15 -10.07 -1.97
N ASP A 143 9.42 -10.49 -2.01
CA ASP A 143 10.43 -9.93 -2.90
C ASP A 143 10.13 -10.27 -4.38
N MET A 144 9.68 -11.49 -4.65
CA MET A 144 9.25 -11.90 -5.99
C MET A 144 8.07 -11.03 -6.49
N VAL A 145 7.11 -10.74 -5.61
CA VAL A 145 6.01 -9.80 -5.91
C VAL A 145 6.55 -8.38 -6.10
N GLY A 146 7.53 -7.95 -5.30
CA GLY A 146 8.20 -6.64 -5.45
C GLY A 146 8.88 -6.46 -6.81
N PHE A 147 9.42 -7.53 -7.39
CA PHE A 147 9.99 -7.54 -8.73
C PHE A 147 8.92 -7.61 -9.83
N ALA A 148 7.98 -8.55 -9.73
CA ALA A 148 6.97 -8.79 -10.76
C ALA A 148 5.89 -7.69 -10.82
N GLY A 149 5.55 -7.11 -9.67
CA GLY A 149 4.49 -6.13 -9.50
C GLY A 149 4.64 -4.91 -10.42
N PRO A 150 5.76 -4.18 -10.39
CA PRO A 150 5.99 -3.02 -11.25
C PRO A 150 5.91 -3.34 -12.74
N VAL A 151 6.40 -4.52 -13.16
CA VAL A 151 6.36 -4.96 -14.56
C VAL A 151 4.90 -5.16 -14.99
N ILE A 152 4.14 -5.95 -14.24
CA ILE A 152 2.73 -6.23 -14.53
C ILE A 152 1.90 -4.94 -14.54
N VAL A 153 2.06 -4.10 -13.51
CA VAL A 153 1.34 -2.84 -13.38
C VAL A 153 1.65 -1.90 -14.53
N THR A 154 2.92 -1.81 -14.93
CA THR A 154 3.34 -0.93 -16.04
C THR A 154 2.76 -1.40 -17.37
N SER A 155 2.76 -2.71 -17.64
CA SER A 155 2.16 -3.26 -18.86
C SER A 155 0.65 -2.99 -18.92
N VAL A 156 -0.08 -3.20 -17.82
CA VAL A 156 -1.52 -2.92 -17.74
C VAL A 156 -1.80 -1.43 -17.88
N TYR A 157 -0.96 -0.58 -17.26
CA TYR A 157 -1.07 0.87 -17.34
C TYR A 157 -0.87 1.39 -18.77
N GLN A 158 0.11 0.85 -19.51
CA GLN A 158 0.35 1.25 -20.90
C GLN A 158 -0.84 0.92 -21.79
N TRP A 159 -1.47 -0.24 -21.58
CA TRP A 159 -2.57 -0.71 -22.43
C TRP A 159 -3.91 -0.05 -22.11
N GLY A 160 -4.30 -0.01 -20.84
CA GLY A 160 -5.65 0.43 -20.44
C GLY A 160 -5.68 1.61 -19.46
N GLY A 161 -4.52 2.17 -19.12
CA GLY A 161 -4.41 3.33 -18.24
C GLY A 161 -4.61 3.00 -16.76
N PRO A 162 -4.91 4.01 -15.93
CA PRO A 162 -4.98 3.86 -14.48
C PRO A 162 -6.24 3.12 -14.00
N LYS A 163 -7.36 3.18 -14.75
CA LYS A 163 -8.63 2.52 -14.39
C LYS A 163 -8.48 1.01 -14.16
N PRO A 164 -7.98 0.21 -15.13
CA PRO A 164 -7.84 -1.24 -14.94
C PRO A 164 -6.79 -1.60 -13.89
N VAL A 165 -5.73 -0.80 -13.74
CA VAL A 165 -4.72 -0.99 -12.69
C VAL A 165 -5.35 -0.87 -11.30
N TRP A 166 -6.08 0.22 -11.04
CA TRP A 166 -6.73 0.42 -9.75
C TRP A 166 -7.80 -0.64 -9.50
N ALA A 167 -8.60 -0.99 -10.51
CA ALA A 167 -9.61 -2.04 -10.40
C ALA A 167 -8.99 -3.39 -10.02
N ALA A 168 -7.88 -3.78 -10.64
CA ALA A 168 -7.16 -5.01 -10.31
C ALA A 168 -6.62 -5.00 -8.88
N ILE A 169 -6.07 -3.88 -8.41
CA ILE A 169 -5.57 -3.73 -7.04
C ILE A 169 -6.72 -3.79 -6.02
N ILE A 170 -7.85 -3.12 -6.29
CA ILE A 170 -9.05 -3.18 -5.45
C ILE A 170 -9.56 -4.61 -5.36
N ALA A 171 -9.61 -5.34 -6.46
CA ALA A 171 -10.02 -6.74 -6.48
C ALA A 171 -9.05 -7.63 -5.66
N LEU A 172 -7.74 -7.42 -5.80
CA LEU A 172 -6.73 -8.15 -5.03
C LEU A 172 -6.86 -7.89 -3.53
N ILE A 173 -6.94 -6.63 -3.11
CA ILE A 173 -7.12 -6.25 -1.70
C ILE A 173 -8.45 -6.76 -1.16
N GLY A 174 -9.53 -6.64 -1.94
CA GLY A 174 -10.85 -7.15 -1.59
C GLY A 174 -10.84 -8.67 -1.36
N SER A 175 -10.18 -9.42 -2.24
CA SER A 175 -10.00 -10.87 -2.07
C SER A 175 -9.17 -11.22 -0.84
N GLY A 176 -8.12 -10.43 -0.56
CA GLY A 176 -7.30 -10.55 0.65
C GLY A 176 -8.10 -10.29 1.92
N ILE A 177 -8.96 -9.28 1.95
CA ILE A 177 -9.87 -8.99 3.06
C ILE A 177 -10.87 -10.12 3.24
N ALA A 178 -11.47 -10.62 2.15
CA ALA A 178 -12.40 -11.75 2.23
C ALA A 178 -11.72 -12.99 2.82
N PHE A 179 -10.52 -13.32 2.36
CA PHE A 179 -9.71 -14.41 2.91
C PHE A 179 -9.33 -14.17 4.38
N TRP A 180 -8.97 -12.94 4.74
CA TRP A 180 -8.65 -12.55 6.11
C TRP A 180 -9.85 -12.72 7.04
N VAL A 181 -11.03 -12.25 6.64
CA VAL A 181 -12.28 -12.38 7.41
C VAL A 181 -12.67 -13.84 7.56
N TYR A 182 -12.59 -14.63 6.49
CA TYR A 182 -12.83 -16.07 6.52
C TYR A 182 -11.89 -16.78 7.52
N CYS A 183 -10.62 -16.42 7.53
CA CYS A 183 -9.62 -16.99 8.44
C CYS A 183 -9.57 -16.31 9.81
N TYR A 184 -10.34 -15.24 10.06
CA TYR A 184 -10.20 -14.37 11.24
C TYR A 184 -10.33 -15.14 12.56
N HIS A 185 -11.24 -16.10 12.59
CA HIS A 185 -11.48 -16.96 13.74
C HIS A 185 -10.38 -18.03 13.93
N ARG A 186 -9.69 -18.44 12.86
CA ARG A 186 -8.59 -19.42 12.92
C ARG A 186 -7.24 -18.81 13.31
N LEU A 187 -7.09 -17.50 13.13
CA LEU A 187 -5.83 -16.75 13.39
C LEU A 187 -5.55 -16.50 14.89
N VAL A 188 -5.99 -17.39 15.79
CA VAL A 188 -5.75 -17.26 17.24
C VAL A 188 -4.31 -17.64 17.58
N PRO A 189 -3.48 -16.69 18.07
CA PRO A 189 -2.10 -17.00 18.42
C PRO A 189 -2.08 -18.01 19.57
N LYS A 190 -1.53 -19.21 19.33
CA LYS A 190 -1.37 -20.26 20.34
C LYS A 190 -0.59 -19.79 21.57
N TYR A 191 0.29 -18.80 21.40
CA TYR A 191 1.03 -18.15 22.49
C TYR A 191 0.14 -17.52 23.57
N ARG A 192 -1.03 -16.94 23.21
CA ARG A 192 -1.94 -16.34 24.19
C ARG A 192 -2.50 -17.43 25.13
N THR A 193 -2.68 -18.64 24.61
CA THR A 193 -3.05 -19.83 25.38
C THR A 193 -1.92 -20.32 26.27
N VAL A 194 -0.67 -20.38 25.77
CA VAL A 194 0.49 -20.82 26.56
C VAL A 194 0.82 -19.84 27.69
N GLN A 195 0.78 -18.52 27.46
CA GLN A 195 0.97 -17.54 28.53
C GLN A 195 -0.16 -17.50 29.55
N ALA A 196 -1.40 -17.75 29.13
CA ALA A 196 -2.52 -17.90 30.05
C ALA A 196 -2.31 -19.11 30.97
N ILE A 197 -1.88 -20.25 30.40
CA ILE A 197 -1.53 -21.47 31.17
C ILE A 197 -0.35 -21.20 32.13
N ASP A 198 0.67 -20.45 31.69
CA ASP A 198 1.87 -20.18 32.50
C ASP A 198 1.58 -19.17 33.64
N LYS A 199 0.71 -18.18 33.38
CA LYS A 199 0.17 -17.29 34.44
C LYS A 199 -0.71 -18.04 35.44
N ASP A 200 -1.53 -18.98 34.96
CA ASP A 200 -2.40 -19.80 35.80
C ASP A 200 -1.58 -20.73 36.69
N LYS A 201 -0.56 -21.40 36.13
CA LYS A 201 0.42 -22.17 36.90
C LYS A 201 1.10 -21.36 37.99
N LYS A 202 1.55 -20.14 37.70
CA LYS A 202 2.15 -19.26 38.71
C LYS A 202 1.19 -18.85 39.82
N LYS A 203 -0.10 -18.69 39.51
CA LYS A 203 -1.13 -18.34 40.49
C LYS A 203 -1.49 -19.50 41.44
N HIS A 204 -1.29 -20.75 40.99
CA HIS A 204 -1.45 -21.94 41.82
C HIS A 204 -0.20 -22.33 42.62
N LEU A 205 0.95 -21.68 42.35
CA LEU A 205 2.22 -21.88 43.05
C LEU A 205 2.53 -20.78 44.09
N SER A 206 1.65 -19.77 44.22
CA SER A 206 1.70 -18.68 45.21
C SER A 206 0.58 -18.83 46.22
#